data_AF-A0A1D6L9I6-F1
#
_entry.id   AF-A0A1D6L9I6-F1
#
_cell.length_a   1.000
_cell.length_b   1.000
_cell.length_c   1.000
_cell.angle_alpha   90.00
_cell.angle_beta   90.00
_cell.angle_gamma   90.00
#
_symmetry.space_group_name_H-M   'P 1'
#
loop_
_entity.id
_entity.type
_entity.pdbx_description
1 polymer ?
#
loop_
_entity_poly.entity_id
_entity_poly.type
_entity_poly.pdbx_seq_one_letter_code
_entity_poly.pdbx_strand_id
1 'polypeptide(L)'
;MWTISAASATQVNKENLCLYGLPNGSWEVSPPADEVPPELPEPALGINFARDGMQRRDWLSLVAVHSDSWLISVAFFYGARLNANDRKRLFSMISDLPSVFEAFADRKHVRDRSGVDSSGKSRHSSKRGNDGHAKNSRAAAPAAKEYDDDDDEEDEEHTETFCGSCGGLYNANEFWIGCDICERWFHGKCVRITPAKADHIKHYKCPDCSSKKIRQ
;
A
#
# COMPACT_ATOMS: atom_id res chain seq x y z
N MET A 1 -2.94 -30.47 2.51
CA MET A 1 -4.14 -30.05 3.24
C MET A 1 -3.78 -29.98 4.71
N TRP A 2 -3.64 -28.78 5.27
CA TRP A 2 -3.45 -28.62 6.71
C TRP A 2 -4.66 -27.84 7.24
N THR A 3 -5.55 -28.57 7.91
CA THR A 3 -6.68 -28.01 8.66
C THR A 3 -6.16 -27.49 9.99
N ILE A 4 -6.24 -26.18 10.22
CA ILE A 4 -6.07 -25.60 11.55
C ILE A 4 -7.39 -25.77 12.29
N SER A 5 -7.40 -26.64 13.30
CA SER A 5 -8.51 -26.82 14.22
C SER A 5 -8.55 -25.65 15.21
N ALA A 6 -9.71 -25.01 15.34
CA ALA A 6 -9.96 -23.95 16.31
C ALA A 6 -10.40 -24.53 17.66
N ALA A 7 -9.60 -24.28 18.71
CA ALA A 7 -9.94 -24.24 20.14
C ALA A 7 -8.59 -23.98 20.86
N SER A 8 -8.40 -23.14 21.87
CA SER A 8 -9.27 -22.50 22.85
C SER A 8 -8.52 -21.27 23.42
N ALA A 9 -9.27 -20.35 24.00
CA ALA A 9 -8.79 -19.07 24.53
C ALA A 9 -7.82 -19.19 25.72
N THR A 10 -6.57 -18.78 25.51
CA THR A 10 -5.64 -18.15 26.48
C THR A 10 -4.55 -17.40 25.69
N GLN A 11 -4.84 -16.18 25.20
CA GLN A 11 -3.89 -15.36 24.41
C GLN A 11 -2.79 -14.68 25.26
N VAL A 12 -2.21 -15.37 26.25
CA VAL A 12 -1.19 -14.79 27.16
C VAL A 12 0.25 -15.19 26.80
N ASN A 13 0.47 -16.05 25.80
CA ASN A 13 1.81 -16.51 25.41
C ASN A 13 1.99 -16.55 23.89
N LYS A 14 1.83 -15.41 23.20
CA LYS A 14 2.40 -15.26 21.85
C LYS A 14 3.65 -14.42 22.01
N GLU A 15 4.81 -15.04 21.84
CA GLU A 15 6.10 -14.32 21.76
C GLU A 15 6.02 -13.23 20.69
N ASN A 16 6.78 -12.14 20.87
CA ASN A 16 6.86 -11.07 19.90
C ASN A 16 7.70 -11.55 18.71
N LEU A 17 7.10 -11.62 17.52
CA LEU A 17 7.74 -12.16 16.33
C LEU A 17 8.18 -11.04 15.39
N CYS A 18 9.26 -11.30 14.67
CA CYS A 18 9.83 -10.51 13.59
C CYS A 18 9.74 -11.29 12.26
N LEU A 19 9.86 -10.60 11.12
CA LEU A 19 10.03 -11.22 9.80
C LEU A 19 11.44 -10.95 9.30
N TYR A 20 12.21 -12.01 9.05
CA TYR A 20 13.57 -11.94 8.53
C TYR A 20 13.61 -12.38 7.06
N GLY A 21 14.34 -11.62 6.26
CA GLY A 21 14.74 -11.99 4.90
C GLY A 21 16.21 -12.42 4.88
N LEU A 22 16.49 -13.59 4.31
CA LEU A 22 17.83 -14.16 4.26
C LEU A 22 18.49 -13.93 2.88
N PRO A 23 19.82 -13.81 2.79
CA PRO A 23 20.52 -13.54 1.53
C PRO A 23 20.31 -14.60 0.43
N ASN A 24 19.89 -15.81 0.81
CA ASN A 24 19.56 -16.89 -0.11
C ASN A 24 18.15 -16.74 -0.75
N GLY A 25 17.41 -15.67 -0.42
CA GLY A 25 16.06 -15.40 -0.90
C GLY A 25 14.94 -16.10 -0.12
N SER A 26 15.27 -16.85 0.93
CA SER A 26 14.28 -17.37 1.87
C SER A 26 13.93 -16.35 2.95
N TRP A 27 12.87 -16.63 3.71
CA TRP A 27 12.41 -15.79 4.81
C TRP A 27 12.00 -16.67 5.99
N GLU A 28 12.03 -16.10 7.18
CA GLU A 28 11.61 -16.77 8.42
C GLU A 28 10.86 -15.81 9.35
N VAL A 29 10.01 -16.37 10.19
CA VAL A 29 9.32 -15.63 11.26
C VAL A 29 9.75 -16.25 12.57
N SER A 30 10.46 -15.46 13.37
CA SER A 30 11.11 -15.89 14.61
C SER A 30 11.09 -14.76 15.64
N PRO A 31 11.33 -15.06 16.93
CA PRO A 31 11.65 -14.05 17.94
C PRO A 31 12.88 -13.22 17.55
N PRO A 32 13.08 -12.02 18.14
CA PRO A 32 14.29 -11.22 17.97
C PRO A 32 15.54 -11.95 18.45
N ALA A 33 16.74 -11.52 18.03
CA ALA A 33 17.96 -12.17 18.47
C ALA A 33 18.13 -12.07 20.00
N ASP A 34 18.56 -13.18 20.61
CA ASP A 34 18.87 -13.24 22.05
C ASP A 34 20.19 -12.51 22.40
N GLU A 35 21.04 -12.28 21.39
CA GLU A 35 22.36 -11.65 21.55
C GLU A 35 22.26 -10.12 21.73
N VAL A 36 23.06 -9.57 22.65
CA VAL A 36 23.05 -8.13 22.98
C VAL A 36 24.49 -7.56 22.92
N PRO A 37 24.79 -6.61 22.01
CA PRO A 37 23.93 -6.12 20.93
C PRO A 37 23.81 -7.15 19.79
N PRO A 38 22.71 -7.14 19.03
CA PRO A 38 22.55 -8.00 17.87
C PRO A 38 23.58 -7.65 16.78
N GLU A 39 23.98 -8.66 16.00
CA GLU A 39 24.97 -8.49 14.92
C GLU A 39 24.45 -7.63 13.76
N LEU A 40 23.13 -7.62 13.54
CA LEU A 40 22.46 -6.87 12.48
C LEU A 40 21.33 -6.01 13.06
N PRO A 41 20.91 -4.94 12.36
CA PRO A 41 19.68 -4.23 12.70
C PRO A 41 18.50 -5.20 12.81
N GLU A 42 17.67 -5.02 13.82
CA GLU A 42 16.50 -5.87 14.06
C GLU A 42 15.29 -5.42 13.22
N PRO A 43 14.46 -6.35 12.71
CA PRO A 43 13.20 -6.01 12.05
C PRO A 43 12.18 -5.46 13.05
N ALA A 44 11.02 -5.03 12.53
CA ALA A 44 9.91 -4.63 13.38
C ALA A 44 9.43 -5.80 14.27
N LEU A 45 9.44 -5.57 15.58
CA LEU A 45 9.05 -6.54 16.59
C LEU A 45 7.53 -6.55 16.79
N GLY A 46 6.95 -7.74 16.92
CA GLY A 46 5.54 -7.89 17.28
C GLY A 46 4.57 -7.78 16.10
N ILE A 47 5.02 -8.12 14.87
CA ILE A 47 4.15 -8.11 13.68
C ILE A 47 2.90 -8.99 13.85
N ASN A 48 2.94 -9.96 14.76
CA ASN A 48 1.86 -10.89 15.07
C ASN A 48 0.73 -10.30 15.93
N PHE A 49 0.92 -9.14 16.59
CA PHE A 49 -0.11 -8.53 17.44
C PHE A 49 -1.17 -7.76 16.64
N ALA A 50 -0.73 -6.96 15.67
CA ALA A 50 -1.63 -6.17 14.83
C ALA A 50 -2.45 -7.04 13.87
N ARG A 51 -2.00 -8.27 13.59
CA ARG A 51 -2.55 -9.15 12.55
C ARG A 51 -4.06 -9.39 12.66
N ASP A 52 -4.54 -9.66 13.87
CA ASP A 52 -5.95 -10.04 14.07
C ASP A 52 -6.84 -8.80 14.32
N GLY A 53 -6.25 -7.60 14.45
CA GLY A 53 -6.94 -6.33 14.72
C GLY A 53 -7.10 -5.41 13.51
N MET A 54 -6.66 -5.82 12.32
CA MET A 54 -6.73 -5.02 11.09
C MET A 54 -7.05 -5.88 9.87
N GLN A 55 -7.47 -5.27 8.76
CA GLN A 55 -7.70 -6.03 7.52
C GLN A 55 -6.39 -6.69 7.07
N ARG A 56 -6.50 -7.91 6.53
CA ARG A 56 -5.33 -8.69 6.12
C ARG A 56 -4.42 -7.93 5.14
N ARG A 57 -5.01 -7.14 4.24
CA ARG A 57 -4.24 -6.34 3.28
C ARG A 57 -3.44 -5.25 3.98
N ASP A 58 -4.09 -4.50 4.87
CA ASP A 58 -3.47 -3.42 5.62
C ASP A 58 -2.35 -3.98 6.51
N TRP A 59 -2.55 -5.14 7.12
CA TRP A 59 -1.51 -5.84 7.87
C TRP A 59 -0.30 -6.21 7.00
N LEU A 60 -0.54 -6.79 5.83
CA LEU A 60 0.55 -7.15 4.91
C LEU A 60 1.27 -5.92 4.36
N SER A 61 0.54 -4.83 4.10
CA SER A 61 1.11 -3.52 3.74
C SER A 61 2.02 -2.98 4.84
N LEU A 62 1.56 -3.00 6.09
CA LEU A 62 2.34 -2.58 7.25
C LEU A 62 3.63 -3.41 7.39
N VAL A 63 3.53 -4.74 7.30
CA VAL A 63 4.69 -5.63 7.32
C VAL A 63 5.65 -5.34 6.16
N ALA A 64 5.14 -5.05 4.97
CA ALA A 64 5.96 -4.71 3.80
C ALA A 64 6.76 -3.42 4.01
N VAL A 65 6.12 -2.34 4.47
CA VAL A 65 6.79 -1.05 4.74
C VAL A 65 7.88 -1.19 5.81
N HIS A 66 7.60 -1.95 6.87
CA HIS A 66 8.61 -2.24 7.89
C HIS A 66 9.77 -3.10 7.34
N SER A 67 9.47 -4.04 6.44
CA SER A 67 10.50 -4.85 5.77
C SER A 67 11.39 -4.00 4.87
N ASP A 68 10.81 -3.06 4.12
CA ASP A 68 11.56 -2.11 3.28
C ASP A 68 12.55 -1.27 4.10
N SER A 69 12.06 -0.71 5.23
CA SER A 69 12.89 0.06 6.16
C SER A 69 14.04 -0.77 6.74
N TRP A 70 13.74 -2.02 7.11
CA TRP A 70 14.73 -2.95 7.66
C TRP A 70 15.80 -3.32 6.62
N LEU A 71 15.42 -3.62 5.37
CA LEU A 71 16.35 -3.96 4.30
C LEU A 71 17.32 -2.81 3.99
N ILE A 72 16.83 -1.56 3.98
CA ILE A 72 17.69 -0.38 3.84
C ILE A 72 18.66 -0.28 5.02
N SER A 73 18.18 -0.47 6.25
CA SER A 73 19.02 -0.45 7.45
C SER A 73 20.14 -1.49 7.39
N VAL A 74 19.83 -2.73 7.04
CA VAL A 74 20.81 -3.82 6.87
C VAL A 74 21.81 -3.51 5.76
N ALA A 75 21.35 -3.00 4.62
CA ALA A 75 22.24 -2.65 3.51
C ALA A 75 23.25 -1.56 3.91
N PHE A 76 22.80 -0.53 4.62
CA PHE A 76 23.69 0.55 5.08
C PHE A 76 24.52 0.18 6.31
N PHE A 77 24.08 -0.79 7.12
CA PHE A 77 24.89 -1.39 8.17
C PHE A 77 26.13 -2.07 7.57
N TYR A 78 25.96 -2.94 6.57
CA TYR A 78 27.11 -3.50 5.82
C TYR A 78 27.87 -2.44 5.03
N GLY A 79 27.17 -1.40 4.58
CA GLY A 79 27.72 -0.25 3.88
C GLY A 79 28.44 0.77 4.77
N ALA A 80 28.61 0.53 6.07
CA ALA A 80 29.11 1.55 7.02
C ALA A 80 30.50 2.10 6.66
N ARG A 81 31.33 1.33 5.96
CA ARG A 81 32.68 1.73 5.52
C ARG A 81 32.73 2.33 4.12
N LEU A 82 31.60 2.40 3.41
CA LEU A 82 31.51 2.99 2.08
C LEU A 82 31.69 4.50 2.16
N ASN A 83 32.40 5.07 1.18
CA ASN A 83 32.48 6.52 1.02
C ASN A 83 31.13 7.10 0.52
N ALA A 84 31.04 8.42 0.44
CA ALA A 84 29.79 9.10 0.04
C ALA A 84 29.30 8.68 -1.36
N ASN A 85 30.21 8.49 -2.32
CA ASN A 85 29.85 8.11 -3.69
C ASN A 85 29.34 6.66 -3.74
N ASP A 86 29.98 5.76 -3.01
CA ASP A 86 29.57 4.35 -2.97
C ASP A 86 28.24 4.19 -2.23
N ARG A 87 27.99 4.96 -1.17
CA ARG A 87 26.67 5.01 -0.51
C ARG A 87 25.58 5.53 -1.45
N LYS A 88 25.88 6.56 -2.25
CA LYS A 88 24.94 7.06 -3.27
C LYS A 88 24.66 6.01 -4.34
N ARG A 89 25.69 5.28 -4.78
CA ARG A 89 25.54 4.18 -5.75
C ARG A 89 24.71 3.03 -5.16
N LEU A 90 24.97 2.63 -3.92
CA LEU A 90 24.20 1.61 -3.23
C LEU A 90 22.72 2.01 -3.13
N PHE A 91 22.44 3.23 -2.70
CA PHE A 91 21.07 3.75 -2.63
C PHE A 91 20.39 3.71 -3.99
N SER A 92 21.05 4.21 -5.04
CA SER A 92 20.51 4.17 -6.41
C SER A 92 20.15 2.75 -6.84
N MET A 93 21.03 1.77 -6.59
CA MET A 93 20.77 0.37 -6.94
C MET A 93 19.58 -0.23 -6.17
N ILE A 94 19.39 0.16 -4.90
CA ILE A 94 18.24 -0.26 -4.09
C ILE A 94 16.96 0.39 -4.62
N SER A 95 17.00 1.69 -4.89
CA SER A 95 15.85 2.46 -5.37
C SER A 95 15.43 2.17 -6.82
N ASP A 96 16.29 1.53 -7.62
CA ASP A 96 15.93 1.07 -8.97
C ASP A 96 15.05 -0.20 -8.96
N LEU A 97 14.85 -0.81 -7.78
CA LEU A 97 13.96 -1.96 -7.59
C LEU A 97 12.63 -1.51 -6.96
N PRO A 98 11.50 -2.19 -7.28
CA PRO A 98 10.26 -1.95 -6.55
C PRO A 98 10.46 -2.32 -5.09
N SER A 99 9.93 -1.50 -4.19
CA SER A 99 9.87 -1.84 -2.77
C SER A 99 9.01 -3.08 -2.55
N VAL A 100 9.16 -3.74 -1.41
CA VAL A 100 8.31 -4.88 -1.01
C VAL A 100 6.85 -4.42 -0.98
N PHE A 101 6.58 -3.21 -0.50
CA PHE A 101 5.25 -2.61 -0.51
C PHE A 101 4.71 -2.41 -1.94
N GLU A 102 5.48 -1.83 -2.85
CA GLU A 102 5.08 -1.63 -4.25
C GLU A 102 4.85 -2.97 -4.96
N ALA A 103 5.75 -3.93 -4.79
CA ALA A 103 5.62 -5.27 -5.36
C ALA A 103 4.39 -6.03 -4.81
N PHE A 104 3.96 -5.74 -3.57
CA PHE A 104 2.73 -6.25 -3.00
C PHE A 104 1.49 -5.54 -3.56
N ALA A 105 1.54 -4.21 -3.71
CA ALA A 105 0.46 -3.39 -4.23
C ALA A 105 0.18 -3.66 -5.72
N ASP A 106 1.23 -3.81 -6.55
CA ASP A 106 1.15 -3.98 -8.01
C ASP A 106 0.58 -5.32 -8.48
N ARG A 107 0.47 -6.31 -7.58
CA ARG A 107 -0.29 -7.55 -7.85
C ARG A 107 -1.78 -7.28 -8.16
N LYS A 108 -2.24 -6.04 -7.97
CA LYS A 108 -3.55 -5.53 -8.39
C LYS A 108 -3.70 -5.44 -9.94
N HIS A 109 -2.63 -5.23 -10.71
CA HIS A 109 -2.74 -4.91 -12.15
C HIS A 109 -2.47 -6.07 -13.13
N VAL A 110 -1.77 -7.13 -12.73
CA VAL A 110 -1.41 -8.24 -13.65
C VAL A 110 -2.60 -9.18 -13.90
N ARG A 111 -3.53 -9.30 -12.95
CA ARG A 111 -4.68 -10.21 -13.11
C ARG A 111 -5.78 -9.69 -14.05
N ASP A 112 -5.74 -8.41 -14.42
CA ASP A 112 -6.72 -7.77 -15.33
C ASP A 112 -6.19 -7.53 -16.76
N ARG A 113 -4.91 -7.83 -17.05
CA ARG A 113 -4.28 -7.49 -18.35
C ARG A 113 -4.15 -8.63 -19.36
N SER A 114 -4.70 -9.82 -19.08
CA SER A 114 -4.79 -10.89 -20.09
C SER A 114 -6.13 -10.82 -20.83
N GLY A 115 -6.27 -9.84 -21.72
CA GLY A 115 -7.48 -9.70 -22.54
C GLY A 115 -7.46 -8.55 -23.54
N VAL A 116 -7.20 -8.92 -24.79
CA VAL A 116 -7.66 -8.30 -26.05
C VAL A 116 -6.72 -7.32 -26.78
N ASP A 117 -6.46 -7.74 -28.02
CA ASP A 117 -5.69 -7.19 -29.12
C ASP A 117 -6.21 -5.89 -29.78
N SER A 118 -5.25 -5.15 -30.33
CA SER A 118 -5.18 -4.52 -31.65
C SER A 118 -6.37 -3.75 -32.24
N SER A 119 -6.16 -2.44 -32.45
CA SER A 119 -6.48 -1.62 -33.65
C SER A 119 -6.28 -0.14 -33.26
N GLY A 120 -5.58 0.78 -33.93
CA GLY A 120 -5.15 0.91 -35.32
C GLY A 120 -5.63 2.28 -35.86
N LYS A 121 -4.68 3.15 -36.27
CA LYS A 121 -4.82 4.41 -37.07
C LYS A 121 -5.19 5.70 -36.29
N SER A 122 -4.74 6.92 -36.62
CA SER A 122 -3.72 7.45 -37.55
C SER A 122 -3.64 8.99 -37.41
N ARG A 123 -2.41 9.55 -37.43
CA ARG A 123 -1.91 10.78 -38.11
C ARG A 123 -2.71 12.10 -38.07
N HIS A 124 -2.01 13.20 -37.68
CA HIS A 124 -1.59 14.35 -38.53
C HIS A 124 -0.83 15.37 -37.64
N SER A 125 0.51 15.49 -37.71
CA SER A 125 1.34 16.39 -38.54
C SER A 125 1.16 17.91 -38.35
N SER A 126 2.33 18.56 -38.17
CA SER A 126 2.68 19.96 -38.45
C SER A 126 2.44 21.00 -37.34
N LYS A 127 3.32 21.99 -37.05
CA LYS A 127 4.63 22.41 -37.57
C LYS A 127 4.99 23.74 -36.88
N ARG A 128 6.29 23.94 -36.53
CA ARG A 128 7.00 25.22 -36.23
C ARG A 128 6.59 25.94 -34.93
N GLY A 129 7.47 26.57 -34.15
CA GLY A 129 8.90 26.90 -34.30
C GLY A 129 9.16 28.31 -33.76
N ASN A 130 10.36 28.52 -33.21
CA ASN A 130 11.09 29.79 -33.04
C ASN A 130 11.14 30.45 -31.64
N ASP A 131 12.26 30.20 -30.96
CA ASP A 131 13.29 31.10 -30.40
C ASP A 131 12.97 32.52 -29.88
N GLY A 132 13.66 32.87 -28.78
CA GLY A 132 14.05 34.25 -28.43
C GLY A 132 13.86 34.62 -26.94
N HIS A 133 14.77 34.27 -26.03
CA HIS A 133 15.92 35.09 -25.57
C HIS A 133 15.60 36.24 -24.58
N ALA A 134 15.83 35.94 -23.29
CA ALA A 134 16.69 36.64 -22.32
C ALA A 134 16.33 38.01 -21.67
N LYS A 135 16.79 38.08 -20.39
CA LYS A 135 17.10 39.25 -19.51
C LYS A 135 15.87 39.83 -18.77
N ASN A 136 15.90 40.31 -17.53
CA ASN A 136 16.97 40.65 -16.61
C ASN A 136 16.44 40.65 -15.15
N SER A 137 17.37 40.51 -14.22
CA SER A 137 17.34 40.74 -12.76
C SER A 137 16.38 41.81 -12.20
N ARG A 138 15.82 41.55 -11.00
CA ARG A 138 16.04 42.36 -9.78
C ARG A 138 15.31 41.79 -8.55
N ALA A 139 16.05 41.76 -7.44
CA ALA A 139 15.61 41.38 -6.10
C ALA A 139 14.75 42.48 -5.44
N ALA A 140 13.81 42.07 -4.60
CA ALA A 140 13.42 42.75 -3.36
C ALA A 140 12.54 41.82 -2.53
N ALA A 141 13.00 41.47 -1.32
CA ALA A 141 12.20 40.83 -0.28
C ALA A 141 11.13 41.81 0.25
N PRO A 142 10.14 41.29 1.00
CA PRO A 142 9.94 41.87 2.31
C PRO A 142 9.93 40.83 3.44
N ALA A 143 10.27 41.39 4.59
CA ALA A 143 10.54 40.79 5.88
C ALA A 143 9.41 39.92 6.43
N ALA A 144 9.87 38.93 7.19
CA ALA A 144 9.16 38.08 8.11
C ALA A 144 8.29 38.85 9.11
N LYS A 145 7.15 38.24 9.45
CA LYS A 145 6.49 38.37 10.76
C LYS A 145 6.05 36.98 11.20
N GLU A 146 6.38 36.70 12.47
CA GLU A 146 6.20 35.49 13.28
C GLU A 146 4.77 34.91 13.23
N TYR A 147 4.61 33.60 13.47
CA TYR A 147 3.69 33.00 14.45
C TYR A 147 4.07 31.53 14.70
N ASP A 148 4.16 31.18 15.98
CA ASP A 148 4.25 29.85 16.57
C ASP A 148 2.82 29.27 16.59
N ASP A 149 2.61 28.08 16.03
CA ASP A 149 1.47 27.21 16.35
C ASP A 149 1.79 25.78 15.89
N ASP A 150 1.72 24.86 16.83
CA ASP A 150 1.75 23.40 16.71
C ASP A 150 0.36 22.98 16.22
N ASP A 151 0.24 22.36 15.03
CA ASP A 151 -1.00 21.65 14.65
C ASP A 151 -0.67 20.54 13.64
N ASP A 152 -1.23 19.36 13.93
CA ASP A 152 -1.01 18.06 13.31
C ASP A 152 -1.15 18.05 11.77
N GLU A 153 -0.07 17.71 11.05
CA GLU A 153 -0.17 17.19 9.67
C GLU A 153 -0.35 15.65 9.69
N GLU A 154 -1.44 15.18 10.31
CA GLU A 154 -2.07 13.91 9.92
C GLU A 154 -3.17 14.24 8.91
N ASP A 155 -2.83 14.33 7.63
CA ASP A 155 -3.84 14.32 6.57
C ASP A 155 -3.50 13.27 5.50
N GLU A 156 -3.86 12.04 5.88
CA GLU A 156 -4.68 11.13 5.09
C GLU A 156 -4.19 10.81 3.68
N GLU A 157 -3.39 9.74 3.62
CA GLU A 157 -3.24 8.86 2.45
C GLU A 157 -4.59 8.18 2.16
N HIS A 158 -5.59 8.95 1.70
CA HIS A 158 -6.87 8.42 1.21
C HIS A 158 -6.60 7.64 -0.06
N THR A 159 -6.30 6.35 0.13
CA THR A 159 -6.36 5.35 -0.93
C THR A 159 -7.68 5.52 -1.68
N GLU A 160 -7.58 5.94 -2.94
CA GLU A 160 -8.73 6.25 -3.78
C GLU A 160 -9.71 5.06 -3.80
N THR A 161 -10.86 5.20 -3.12
CA THR A 161 -11.87 4.14 -3.05
C THR A 161 -12.75 4.18 -4.30
N PHE A 162 -12.83 3.06 -5.02
CA PHE A 162 -13.55 2.97 -6.29
C PHE A 162 -14.82 2.12 -6.19
N CYS A 163 -15.88 2.54 -6.86
CA CYS A 163 -17.12 1.78 -6.99
C CYS A 163 -16.88 0.49 -7.79
N GLY A 164 -17.20 -0.66 -7.18
CA GLY A 164 -16.99 -1.98 -7.78
C GLY A 164 -17.82 -2.29 -9.03
N SER A 165 -18.81 -1.46 -9.36
CA SER A 165 -19.65 -1.60 -10.57
C SER A 165 -19.31 -0.60 -11.68
N CYS A 166 -19.05 0.67 -11.35
CA CYS A 166 -18.84 1.71 -12.36
C CYS A 166 -17.42 2.30 -12.38
N GLY A 167 -16.55 1.91 -11.45
CA GLY A 167 -15.19 2.44 -11.34
C GLY A 167 -15.09 3.92 -10.94
N GLY A 168 -16.19 4.55 -10.53
CA GLY A 168 -16.19 5.93 -10.06
C GLY A 168 -15.50 6.08 -8.71
N LEU A 169 -14.83 7.21 -8.50
CA LEU A 169 -14.16 7.59 -7.26
C LEU A 169 -15.16 7.87 -6.13
N TYR A 170 -14.71 7.65 -4.89
CA TYR A 170 -15.46 7.98 -3.69
C TYR A 170 -15.86 9.46 -3.66
N ASN A 171 -17.09 9.69 -3.22
CA ASN A 171 -17.67 11.00 -3.01
C ASN A 171 -18.59 10.93 -1.80
N ALA A 172 -18.28 11.72 -0.76
CA ALA A 172 -19.03 11.76 0.49
C ALA A 172 -20.50 12.21 0.32
N ASN A 173 -20.83 12.89 -0.79
CA ASN A 173 -22.19 13.34 -1.08
C ASN A 173 -23.07 12.26 -1.73
N GLU A 174 -22.50 11.09 -2.09
CA GLU A 174 -23.25 9.98 -2.64
C GLU A 174 -23.47 8.87 -1.59
N PHE A 175 -24.53 8.09 -1.75
CA PHE A 175 -24.76 6.93 -0.88
C PHE A 175 -23.93 5.74 -1.37
N TRP A 176 -23.18 5.13 -0.44
CA TRP A 176 -22.34 3.96 -0.68
C TRP A 176 -22.70 2.80 0.25
N ILE A 177 -22.46 1.57 -0.23
CA ILE A 177 -22.66 0.33 0.55
C ILE A 177 -21.53 -0.66 0.25
N GLY A 178 -20.98 -1.27 1.31
CA GLY A 178 -19.92 -2.28 1.24
C GLY A 178 -20.46 -3.71 1.26
N CYS A 179 -19.94 -4.59 0.40
CA CYS A 179 -20.37 -5.99 0.35
C CYS A 179 -19.62 -6.88 1.34
N ASP A 180 -20.34 -7.63 2.20
CA ASP A 180 -19.75 -8.55 3.20
C ASP A 180 -19.02 -9.77 2.61
N ILE A 181 -19.12 -10.02 1.30
CA ILE A 181 -18.52 -11.20 0.65
C ILE A 181 -17.20 -10.88 -0.04
N CYS A 182 -17.11 -9.74 -0.72
CA CYS A 182 -15.93 -9.36 -1.49
C CYS A 182 -15.28 -8.06 -1.02
N GLU A 183 -15.83 -7.44 0.03
CA GLU A 183 -15.30 -6.25 0.70
C GLU A 183 -15.15 -5.03 -0.23
N ARG A 184 -15.78 -5.06 -1.41
CA ARG A 184 -15.83 -3.93 -2.35
C ARG A 184 -16.96 -2.96 -1.99
N TRP A 185 -16.71 -1.68 -2.26
CA TRP A 185 -17.65 -0.58 -2.09
C TRP A 185 -18.40 -0.26 -3.38
N PHE A 186 -19.65 0.16 -3.27
CA PHE A 186 -20.52 0.45 -4.41
C PHE A 186 -21.38 1.68 -4.14
N HIS A 187 -21.58 2.54 -5.14
CA HIS A 187 -22.69 3.49 -5.08
C HIS A 187 -24.01 2.72 -4.97
N GLY A 188 -24.91 3.11 -4.06
CA GLY A 188 -26.20 2.45 -3.91
C GLY A 188 -27.01 2.43 -5.22
N LYS A 189 -26.91 3.49 -6.04
CA LYS A 189 -27.50 3.54 -7.39
C LYS A 189 -26.97 2.46 -8.33
N CYS A 190 -25.67 2.13 -8.25
CA CYS A 190 -25.04 1.12 -9.11
C CYS A 190 -25.50 -0.30 -8.77
N VAL A 191 -25.92 -0.54 -7.53
CA VAL A 191 -26.37 -1.85 -7.04
C VAL A 191 -27.85 -1.88 -6.64
N ARG A 192 -28.60 -0.83 -6.96
CA ARG A 192 -30.05 -0.69 -6.70
C ARG A 192 -30.44 -0.85 -5.23
N ILE A 193 -29.63 -0.27 -4.34
CA ILE A 193 -29.90 -0.15 -2.91
C ILE A 193 -30.05 1.32 -2.56
N THR A 194 -31.13 1.67 -1.88
CA THR A 194 -31.37 3.00 -1.32
C THR A 194 -30.92 3.03 0.15
N PRO A 195 -30.61 4.22 0.72
CA PRO A 195 -30.29 4.35 2.14
C PRO A 195 -31.33 3.67 3.05
N ALA A 196 -32.63 3.97 2.85
CA ALA A 196 -33.72 3.37 3.62
C ALA A 196 -33.79 1.83 3.53
N LYS A 197 -33.37 1.25 2.40
CA LYS A 197 -33.29 -0.21 2.24
C LYS A 197 -32.07 -0.75 2.97
N ALA A 198 -30.95 -0.03 2.97
CA ALA A 198 -29.72 -0.43 3.64
C ALA A 198 -29.86 -0.48 5.17
N ASP A 199 -30.67 0.40 5.76
CA ASP A 199 -30.97 0.40 7.21
C ASP A 199 -31.49 -0.95 7.72
N HIS A 200 -32.11 -1.74 6.83
CA HIS A 200 -32.71 -3.03 7.15
C HIS A 200 -31.86 -4.23 6.68
N ILE A 201 -30.68 -4.00 6.11
CA ILE A 201 -29.78 -5.05 5.63
C ILE A 201 -28.70 -5.30 6.67
N LYS A 202 -28.74 -6.48 7.32
CA LYS A 202 -27.69 -6.91 8.25
C LYS A 202 -26.41 -7.37 7.55
N HIS A 203 -26.57 -8.04 6.41
CA HIS A 203 -25.47 -8.52 5.57
C HIS A 203 -25.81 -8.27 4.10
N TYR A 204 -25.13 -7.31 3.50
CA TYR A 204 -25.26 -6.94 2.11
C TYR A 204 -24.38 -7.79 1.19
N LYS A 205 -25.02 -8.36 0.16
CA LYS A 205 -24.36 -9.13 -0.90
C LYS A 205 -24.52 -8.41 -2.24
N CYS A 206 -23.41 -8.01 -2.86
CA CYS A 206 -23.43 -7.36 -4.16
C CYS A 206 -23.95 -8.29 -5.27
N PRO A 207 -24.39 -7.75 -6.43
CA PRO A 207 -24.95 -8.54 -7.53
C PRO A 207 -24.01 -9.67 -8.01
N ASP A 208 -22.71 -9.41 -8.08
CA ASP A 208 -21.71 -10.39 -8.51
C ASP A 208 -21.58 -11.55 -7.52
N CYS A 209 -21.57 -11.24 -6.22
CA CYS A 209 -21.51 -12.25 -5.19
C CYS A 209 -22.84 -13.01 -5.12
N SER A 210 -23.97 -12.32 -5.30
CA SER A 210 -25.32 -12.91 -5.27
C SER A 210 -25.48 -13.99 -6.34
N SER A 211 -25.01 -13.71 -7.55
CA SER A 211 -25.13 -14.58 -8.73
C SER A 211 -24.15 -15.77 -8.75
N LYS A 212 -23.11 -15.78 -7.89
CA LYS A 212 -22.10 -16.86 -7.83
C LYS A 212 -22.59 -18.16 -7.17
N LYS A 213 -23.88 -18.31 -6.86
CA LYS A 213 -24.46 -19.61 -6.51
C LYS A 213 -25.00 -20.27 -7.79
N ILE A 214 -24.47 -21.47 -8.07
CA ILE A 214 -24.84 -22.43 -9.13
C ILE A 214 -23.95 -22.37 -10.40
N ARG A 215 -22.80 -23.03 -10.31
CA ARG A 215 -22.44 -24.07 -11.30
C ARG A 215 -22.31 -25.37 -10.52
N GLN A 216 -23.41 -26.11 -10.44
CA GLN A 216 -23.39 -27.55 -10.18
C GLN A 216 -23.03 -28.27 -11.47
#